data_AF-A0A2T4DER6-F1
#
_entry.id   AF-A0A2T4DER6-F1
#
_cell.length_a   1.000
_cell.length_b   1.000
_cell.length_c   1.000
_cell.angle_alpha   90.00
_cell.angle_beta   90.00
_cell.angle_gamma   90.00
#
_symmetry.space_group_name_H-M   'P 1'
#
loop_
_entity.id
_entity.type
_entity.pdbx_description
1 polymer ?
#
loop_
_entity_poly.entity_id
_entity_poly.type
_entity_poly.pdbx_seq_one_letter_code
_entity_poly.pdbx_strand_id
1 'polypeptide(L)'
;MNHLEQLVAEWYEYRGYFVRRNIQVGPRANGGYECELDVVAFHPGQQHLVHIEPSMDAHSWAKREQRYGKKFEAGRQHIPALFDGISLPKEIEQIALLGFASNANVKTLAG
;
A
#
# COMPACT_ATOMS: atom_id res chain seq x y z
N MET A 1 -2.93 10.08 8.47
CA MET A 1 -2.88 10.82 7.20
C MET A 1 -1.75 11.83 7.16
N ASN A 2 -0.71 11.53 6.40
CA ASN A 2 0.37 12.49 6.06
C ASN A 2 0.09 13.17 4.70
N HIS A 3 0.79 14.25 4.37
CA HIS A 3 0.56 14.99 3.10
C HIS A 3 0.79 14.12 1.85
N LEU A 4 1.79 13.23 1.88
CA LEU A 4 2.14 12.37 0.76
C LEU A 4 1.05 11.31 0.48
N GLU A 5 0.45 10.76 1.54
CA GLU A 5 -0.71 9.87 1.46
C GLU A 5 -1.91 10.54 0.79
N GLN A 6 -2.21 11.78 1.19
CA GLN A 6 -3.27 12.56 0.57
C GLN A 6 -2.99 12.80 -0.93
N LEU A 7 -1.79 13.28 -1.26
CA LEU A 7 -1.40 13.59 -2.64
C LEU A 7 -1.46 12.36 -3.55
N VAL A 8 -0.95 11.22 -3.07
CA VAL A 8 -0.98 9.95 -3.82
C VAL A 8 -2.41 9.50 -4.06
N ALA A 9 -3.25 9.53 -3.02
CA ALA A 9 -4.64 9.13 -3.16
C ALA A 9 -5.37 10.00 -4.19
N GLU A 10 -5.25 11.32 -4.08
CA GLU A 10 -5.85 12.27 -5.02
C GLU A 10 -5.33 12.06 -6.45
N TRP A 11 -4.05 11.75 -6.61
CA TRP A 11 -3.47 11.46 -7.92
C TRP A 11 -4.06 10.19 -8.55
N TYR A 12 -4.21 9.11 -7.80
CA TYR A 12 -4.81 7.87 -8.32
C TYR A 12 -6.32 8.04 -8.57
N GLU A 13 -7.03 8.77 -7.71
CA GLU A 13 -8.44 9.15 -7.95
C GLU A 13 -8.59 9.93 -9.27
N TYR A 14 -7.74 10.96 -9.48
CA TYR A 14 -7.71 11.74 -10.72
C TYR A 14 -7.45 10.86 -11.96
N ARG A 15 -6.64 9.81 -11.82
CA ARG A 15 -6.35 8.84 -12.89
C ARG A 15 -7.44 7.79 -13.11
N GLY A 16 -8.59 7.89 -12.42
CA GLY A 16 -9.73 6.99 -12.60
C GLY A 16 -9.69 5.71 -11.75
N TYR A 17 -8.88 5.67 -10.69
CA TYR A 17 -8.85 4.55 -9.76
C TYR A 17 -9.91 4.74 -8.67
N PHE A 18 -10.50 3.64 -8.22
CA PHE A 18 -11.20 3.57 -6.94
C PHE A 18 -10.16 3.47 -5.83
N VAL A 19 -10.14 4.44 -4.93
CA VAL A 19 -9.12 4.54 -3.88
C VAL A 19 -9.74 4.30 -2.51
N ARG A 20 -9.09 3.46 -1.71
CA ARG A 20 -9.33 3.30 -0.27
C ARG A 20 -8.06 3.73 0.49
N ARG A 21 -8.25 4.36 1.64
CA ARG A 21 -7.17 4.89 2.49
C ARG A 21 -7.32 4.40 3.93
N ASN A 22 -6.21 4.35 4.67
CA ASN A 22 -6.16 4.00 6.10
C ASN A 22 -6.96 2.72 6.41
N ILE A 23 -6.67 1.65 5.68
CA ILE A 23 -7.47 0.43 5.67
C ILE A 23 -6.96 -0.51 6.75
N GLN A 24 -7.78 -0.69 7.79
CA GLN A 24 -7.50 -1.68 8.82
C GLN A 24 -7.81 -3.09 8.30
N VAL A 25 -6.79 -3.97 8.31
CA VAL A 25 -6.86 -5.33 7.75
C VAL A 25 -6.47 -6.40 8.77
N GLY A 26 -7.00 -7.62 8.59
CA GLY A 26 -6.79 -8.74 9.52
C GLY A 26 -7.39 -8.49 10.90
N PRO A 27 -8.72 -8.37 11.05
CA PRO A 27 -9.36 -8.21 12.35
C PRO A 27 -9.02 -9.38 13.28
N ARG A 28 -8.75 -9.10 14.56
CA ARG A 28 -8.34 -10.09 15.56
C ARG A 28 -9.47 -10.43 16.52
N ALA A 29 -9.45 -11.65 17.06
CA ALA A 29 -10.50 -12.17 17.95
C ALA A 29 -10.73 -11.30 19.20
N ASN A 30 -9.67 -10.70 19.74
CA ASN A 30 -9.73 -9.86 20.94
C ASN A 30 -9.82 -8.35 20.62
N GLY A 31 -10.21 -8.01 19.38
CA GLY A 31 -10.24 -6.64 18.89
C GLY A 31 -8.92 -6.17 18.27
N GLY A 32 -9.02 -5.06 17.53
CA GLY A 32 -7.92 -4.52 16.74
C GLY A 32 -7.65 -5.29 15.46
N TYR A 33 -6.57 -4.90 14.79
CA TYR A 33 -6.24 -5.33 13.44
C TYR A 33 -4.77 -5.75 13.33
N GLU A 34 -4.46 -6.58 12.36
CA GLU A 34 -3.11 -7.04 12.08
C GLU A 34 -2.21 -5.90 11.58
N CYS A 35 -2.78 -5.10 10.67
CA CYS A 35 -2.09 -4.03 10.01
C CYS A 35 -3.06 -2.92 9.56
N GLU A 36 -2.50 -1.76 9.25
CA GLU A 36 -3.18 -0.68 8.54
C GLU A 36 -2.42 -0.45 7.23
N LEU A 37 -3.14 -0.49 6.10
CA LEU A 37 -2.61 -0.20 4.78
C LEU A 37 -2.92 1.26 4.44
N ASP A 38 -1.93 1.98 3.92
CA ASP A 38 -2.07 3.43 3.74
C ASP A 38 -2.98 3.76 2.55
N VAL A 39 -2.66 3.26 1.35
CA VAL A 39 -3.47 3.48 0.14
C VAL A 39 -3.59 2.19 -0.67
N VAL A 40 -4.81 1.84 -1.07
CA VAL A 40 -5.07 0.78 -2.05
C VAL A 40 -5.95 1.36 -3.16
N ALA A 41 -5.50 1.22 -4.40
CA ALA A 41 -6.13 1.80 -5.58
C ALA A 41 -6.42 0.71 -6.63
N PHE A 42 -7.63 0.69 -7.16
CA PHE A 42 -8.04 -0.26 -8.20
C PHE A 42 -8.63 0.44 -9.42
N HIS A 43 -8.13 0.13 -10.61
CA HIS A 43 -8.69 0.61 -11.87
C HIS A 43 -9.26 -0.56 -12.69
N PRO A 44 -10.60 -0.72 -12.78
CA PRO A 44 -11.21 -1.88 -13.42
C PRO A 44 -10.93 -1.96 -14.92
N GLY A 45 -10.91 -0.81 -15.61
CA GLY A 45 -10.65 -0.77 -17.06
C GLY A 45 -9.21 -1.11 -17.46
N GLN A 46 -8.25 -1.01 -16.55
CA GLN A 46 -6.84 -1.34 -16.77
C GLN A 46 -6.48 -2.69 -16.16
N GLN A 47 -7.40 -3.31 -15.41
CA GLN A 47 -7.13 -4.48 -14.57
C GLN A 47 -5.88 -4.26 -13.69
N HIS A 48 -5.83 -3.09 -13.03
CA HIS A 48 -4.67 -2.68 -12.26
C HIS A 48 -5.02 -2.45 -10.80
N LEU A 49 -4.34 -3.16 -9.91
CA LEU A 49 -4.50 -3.09 -8.46
C LEU A 49 -3.16 -2.70 -7.83
N VAL A 50 -3.16 -1.62 -7.07
CA VAL A 50 -1.96 -1.01 -6.51
C VAL A 50 -2.12 -0.83 -5.00
N HIS A 51 -1.07 -1.17 -4.26
CA HIS A 51 -0.91 -0.93 -2.84
C HIS A 51 0.26 0.03 -2.63
N ILE A 52 -0.02 1.25 -2.18
CA ILE A 52 1.01 2.27 -1.95
C ILE A 52 1.18 2.55 -0.46
N GLU A 53 2.43 2.59 -0.04
CA GLU A 53 2.85 2.90 1.33
C GLU A 53 3.76 4.15 1.33
N PRO A 54 3.19 5.36 1.45
CA PRO A 54 3.92 6.61 1.43
C PRO A 54 4.53 6.99 2.79
N SER A 55 5.79 7.41 2.81
CA SER A 55 6.46 7.85 4.04
C SER A 55 7.44 9.01 3.82
N MET A 56 7.50 9.89 4.81
CA MET A 56 8.50 10.96 4.96
C MET A 56 9.55 10.61 6.02
N ASP A 57 9.66 9.34 6.43
CA ASP A 57 10.67 8.93 7.41
C ASP A 57 12.10 9.07 6.86
N ALA A 58 13.07 9.14 7.76
CA ALA A 58 14.50 9.01 7.48
C ALA A 58 15.10 7.80 8.24
N HIS A 59 14.34 6.70 8.35
CA HIS A 59 14.81 5.50 9.01
C HIS A 59 15.90 4.78 8.20
N SER A 60 16.68 3.94 8.89
CA SER A 60 17.63 3.05 8.23
C SER A 60 16.91 2.10 7.27
N TRP A 61 17.61 1.67 6.22
CA TRP A 61 17.08 0.71 5.25
C TRP A 61 16.58 -0.57 5.91
N ALA A 62 17.33 -1.11 6.89
CA ALA A 62 16.92 -2.30 7.64
C ALA A 62 15.56 -2.13 8.35
N LYS A 63 15.30 -0.95 8.94
CA LYS A 63 14.01 -0.67 9.58
C LYS A 63 12.90 -0.47 8.55
N ARG A 64 13.20 0.11 7.39
CA ARG A 64 12.25 0.21 6.28
C ARG A 64 11.88 -1.19 5.77
N GLU A 65 12.86 -2.04 5.47
CA GLU A 65 12.63 -3.43 5.03
C GLU A 65 11.63 -4.16 5.93
N GLN A 66 11.86 -4.10 7.24
CA GLN A 66 10.97 -4.71 8.22
C GLN A 66 9.55 -4.12 8.16
N ARG A 67 9.40 -2.79 8.12
CA ARG A 67 8.10 -2.13 8.15
C ARG A 67 7.30 -2.35 6.87
N TYR A 68 7.93 -2.14 5.73
CA TYR A 68 7.31 -2.29 4.42
C TYR A 68 7.03 -3.76 4.12
N GLY A 69 7.92 -4.68 4.50
CA GLY A 69 7.71 -6.12 4.38
C GLY A 69 6.42 -6.57 5.07
N LYS A 70 6.25 -6.15 6.33
CA LYS A 70 5.02 -6.44 7.08
C LYS A 70 3.76 -5.89 6.39
N LYS A 71 3.81 -4.63 5.94
CA LYS A 71 2.65 -4.00 5.28
C LYS A 71 2.33 -4.68 3.96
N PHE A 72 3.33 -4.96 3.13
CA PHE A 72 3.15 -5.60 1.83
C PHE A 72 2.67 -7.05 1.94
N GLU A 73 3.16 -7.80 2.92
CA GLU A 73 2.66 -9.14 3.22
C GLU A 73 1.19 -9.11 3.63
N ALA A 74 0.81 -8.23 4.56
CA ALA A 74 -0.58 -8.03 4.94
C ALA A 74 -1.44 -7.57 3.75
N GLY A 75 -0.90 -6.70 2.88
CA GLY A 75 -1.56 -6.26 1.66
C GLY A 75 -1.90 -7.43 0.74
N ARG A 76 -0.93 -8.30 0.45
CA ARG A 76 -1.14 -9.50 -0.38
C ARG A 76 -2.18 -10.45 0.20
N GLN A 77 -2.18 -10.61 1.52
CA GLN A 77 -3.12 -11.50 2.19
C GLN A 77 -4.56 -10.95 2.22
N HIS A 78 -4.73 -9.65 2.49
CA HIS A 78 -6.03 -9.09 2.88
C HIS A 78 -6.69 -8.20 1.81
N ILE A 79 -5.94 -7.63 0.86
CA ILE A 79 -6.52 -6.76 -0.17
C ILE A 79 -7.59 -7.48 -1.02
N PRO A 80 -7.43 -8.74 -1.45
CA PRO A 80 -8.45 -9.40 -2.28
C PRO A 80 -9.85 -9.41 -1.64
N ALA A 81 -9.93 -9.60 -0.33
CA ALA A 81 -11.19 -9.61 0.41
C ALA A 81 -11.86 -8.23 0.49
N LEU A 82 -11.12 -7.13 0.27
CA LEU A 82 -11.67 -5.77 0.29
C LEU A 82 -12.55 -5.46 -0.93
N PHE A 83 -12.43 -6.26 -1.98
CA PHE A 83 -13.13 -6.11 -3.27
C PHE A 83 -13.92 -7.37 -3.61
N ASP A 84 -14.50 -8.03 -2.60
CA ASP A 84 -15.33 -9.21 -2.81
C ASP A 84 -16.45 -8.92 -3.83
N GLY A 85 -16.70 -9.89 -4.72
CA GLY A 85 -17.59 -9.75 -5.86
C GLY A 85 -17.04 -8.97 -7.07
N ILE A 86 -15.80 -8.48 -7.02
CA ILE A 86 -15.13 -7.81 -8.15
C ILE A 86 -14.02 -8.70 -8.70
N SER A 87 -13.94 -8.84 -10.01
CA SER A 87 -12.80 -9.52 -10.65
C SER A 87 -11.55 -8.64 -10.54
N LEU A 88 -10.59 -9.11 -9.75
CA LEU A 88 -9.30 -8.46 -9.54
C LEU A 88 -8.20 -9.09 -10.41
N PRO A 89 -7.16 -8.32 -10.79
CA PRO A 89 -5.94 -8.89 -11.34
C PRO A 89 -5.26 -9.80 -10.32
N LYS A 90 -4.45 -10.75 -10.82
CA LYS A 90 -3.68 -11.67 -9.97
C LYS A 90 -2.57 -10.99 -9.18
N GLU A 91 -1.96 -9.98 -9.80
CA GLU A 91 -0.84 -9.25 -9.24
C GLU A 91 -1.30 -7.96 -8.57
N ILE A 92 -0.68 -7.67 -7.43
CA ILE A 92 -0.82 -6.38 -6.73
C ILE A 92 0.52 -5.66 -6.91
N GLU A 93 0.51 -4.51 -7.58
CA GLU A 93 1.69 -3.65 -7.63
C GLU A 93 1.89 -3.03 -6.24
N GLN A 94 3.06 -3.23 -5.63
CA GLN A 94 3.36 -2.73 -4.28
C GLN A 94 4.45 -1.68 -4.34
N ILE A 95 4.13 -0.47 -3.88
CA ILE A 95 4.99 0.71 -4.04
C ILE A 95 5.31 1.29 -2.67
N ALA A 96 6.60 1.33 -2.32
CA ALA A 96 7.09 2.13 -1.21
C ALA A 96 7.44 3.53 -1.73
N LEU A 97 6.63 4.53 -1.39
CA LEU A 97 6.87 5.91 -1.83
C LEU A 97 7.58 6.70 -0.73
N LEU A 98 8.88 6.95 -0.94
CA LEU A 98 9.74 7.56 0.07
C LEU A 98 10.06 9.01 -0.28
N GLY A 99 9.68 9.95 0.58
CA GLY A 99 10.05 11.37 0.43
C GLY A 99 11.54 11.64 0.67
N PHE A 100 12.19 10.85 1.51
CA PHE A 100 13.64 10.90 1.76
C PHE A 100 14.29 9.56 1.45
N ALA A 101 14.71 9.39 0.20
CA ALA A 101 15.43 8.20 -0.25
C ALA A 101 16.39 8.55 -1.39
N SER A 102 17.37 7.67 -1.61
CA SER A 102 18.25 7.71 -2.78
C SER A 102 18.15 6.37 -3.50
N ASN A 103 17.90 6.44 -4.80
CA ASN A 103 17.91 5.26 -5.69
C ASN A 103 19.33 4.89 -6.15
N ALA A 104 20.37 5.55 -5.62
CA ALA A 104 21.75 5.23 -5.95
C ALA A 104 22.19 3.88 -5.36
N ASN A 105 21.75 3.57 -4.13
CA ASN A 105 22.27 2.44 -3.35
C ASN A 105 21.24 1.34 -3.09
N VAL A 106 19.94 1.67 -3.07
CA VAL A 106 18.86 0.73 -2.80
C VAL A 106 17.82 0.87 -3.91
N LYS A 107 17.55 -0.21 -4.63
CA LYS A 107 16.64 -0.24 -5.79
C LYS A 107 15.35 -0.99 -5.51
N THR A 108 15.35 -1.87 -4.52
CA THR A 108 14.21 -2.67 -4.08
C THR A 108 14.05 -2.52 -2.58
N LEU A 109 12.81 -2.64 -2.10
CA LEU A 109 12.47 -2.53 -0.69
C LEU A 109 11.28 -3.47 -0.44
N ALA A 110 11.43 -4.40 0.49
CA ALA A 110 10.40 -5.35 0.88
C ALA A 110 9.95 -6.36 -0.20
N GLY A 111 10.87 -6.71 -1.11
CA GLY A 111 10.68 -7.70 -2.18
C GLY A 111 10.64 -7.06 -3.55
#